data_AF-A0A128FAL5-F1
#
_entry.id   AF-A0A128FAL5-F1
#
_cell.length_a   1.000
_cell.length_b   1.000
_cell.length_c   1.000
_cell.angle_alpha   90.00
_cell.angle_beta   90.00
_cell.angle_gamma   90.00
#
_symmetry.space_group_name_H-M   'P 1'
#
loop_
_entity.id
_entity.type
_entity.pdbx_description
1 polymer ?
#
loop_
_entity_poly.entity_id
_entity_poly.type
_entity_poly.pdbx_seq_one_letter_code
_entity_poly.pdbx_strand_id
1 'polypeptide(L)' 'MPQDRIMSLQEVSAALNRDPKTIWRWWAKEKRFPKPIQFNGRCLGWKASVFQAWLEEQGVD' A
#
# COMPACT_ATOMS: atom_id res chain seq x y z
N MET A 1 -3.09 -16.11 9.66
CA MET A 1 -2.22 -16.14 8.46
C MET A 1 -2.65 -14.98 7.57
N PRO A 2 -1.82 -13.95 7.33
CA PRO A 2 -2.19 -12.89 6.41
C PRO A 2 -2.42 -13.52 5.02
N GLN A 3 -3.63 -13.36 4.50
CA GLN A 3 -3.99 -13.88 3.18
C GLN A 3 -3.17 -13.07 2.17
N ASP A 4 -2.42 -13.71 1.27
CA ASP A 4 -1.60 -13.04 0.24
C ASP A 4 -2.47 -12.42 -0.88
N ARG A 5 -3.61 -11.84 -0.48
CA ARG A 5 -4.52 -11.09 -1.33
C ARG A 5 -3.89 -9.75 -1.67
N ILE A 6 -4.18 -9.29 -2.88
CA ILE A 6 -3.79 -7.96 -3.33
C ILE A 6 -4.82 -6.95 -2.82
N MET A 7 -4.37 -5.99 -2.02
CA MET A 7 -5.15 -4.83 -1.63
C MET A 7 -5.05 -3.74 -2.69
N SER A 8 -6.21 -3.31 -3.18
CA SER A 8 -6.30 -2.21 -4.13
C SER A 8 -5.91 -0.87 -3.49
N LEU A 9 -5.61 0.13 -4.31
CA LEU A 9 -5.34 1.50 -3.82
C LEU A 9 -6.47 2.05 -2.93
N GLN A 10 -7.72 1.73 -3.24
CA GLN A 10 -8.87 2.13 -2.40
C GLN A 10 -8.88 1.44 -1.04
N GLU A 11 -8.54 0.15 -0.98
CA GLU A 11 -8.47 -0.59 0.29
C GLU A 11 -7.35 -0.06 1.18
N VAL A 12 -6.18 0.20 0.59
CA VAL A 12 -5.04 0.83 1.29
C VAL A 12 -5.38 2.24 1.77
N SER A 13 -6.04 3.03 0.93
CA SER A 13 -6.51 4.38 1.27
C SER A 13 -7.50 4.36 2.43
N ALA A 14 -8.46 3.42 2.42
CA ALA A 14 -9.42 3.24 3.49
C ALA A 14 -8.76 2.75 4.79
N ALA A 15 -7.85 1.77 4.71
CA ALA A 15 -7.12 1.23 5.86
C ALA A 15 -6.28 2.31 6.56
N LEU A 16 -5.67 3.23 5.81
CA LEU A 16 -4.88 4.33 6.36
C LEU A 16 -5.71 5.58 6.67
N ASN A 17 -6.98 5.60 6.29
CA ASN A 17 -7.83 6.79 6.30
C ASN A 17 -7.14 8.00 5.64
N ARG A 18 -6.49 7.78 4.49
CA ARG A 18 -5.75 8.80 3.72
C ARG A 18 -6.17 8.81 2.27
N ASP A 19 -6.13 9.98 1.65
CA ASP A 19 -6.42 10.13 0.23
C ASP A 19 -5.45 9.31 -0.64
N PRO A 20 -5.93 8.63 -1.70
CA PRO A 20 -5.08 7.83 -2.59
C PRO A 20 -3.93 8.62 -3.22
N LYS A 21 -4.05 9.94 -3.41
CA LYS A 21 -2.93 10.78 -3.90
C LYS A 21 -1.80 10.86 -2.89
N THR A 22 -2.11 10.86 -1.59
CA THR A 22 -1.10 10.84 -0.52
C THR A 22 -0.31 9.55 -0.56
N ILE A 23 -1.00 8.40 -0.71
CA ILE A 23 -0.35 7.09 -0.88
C ILE A 23 0.61 7.10 -2.07
N TRP A 24 0.14 7.59 -3.23
CA TRP A 24 0.98 7.71 -4.42
C TRP A 24 2.16 8.65 -4.23
N ARG A 25 2.00 9.76 -3.50
CA ARG A 25 3.10 10.67 -3.18
C ARG A 25 4.13 9.99 -2.28
N TRP A 26 3.69 9.23 -1.29
CA TRP A 26 4.56 8.48 -0.39
C TRP A 26 5.39 7.44 -1.13
N TRP A 27 4.79 6.77 -2.12
CA TRP A 27 5.51 5.83 -2.98
C TRP A 27 6.44 6.53 -3.98
N ALA A 28 5.92 7.45 -4.79
CA ALA A 28 6.62 8.01 -5.94
C ALA A 28 7.67 9.06 -5.55
N LYS A 29 7.39 9.91 -4.56
CA LYS A 29 8.29 11.00 -4.16
C LYS A 29 9.08 10.66 -2.91
N GLU A 30 8.37 10.22 -1.87
CA GLU A 30 8.97 10.09 -0.53
C GLU A 30 9.70 8.74 -0.38
N LYS A 31 9.42 7.76 -1.25
CA LYS A 31 9.95 6.38 -1.19
C LYS A 31 9.75 5.71 0.17
N ARG A 32 8.70 6.12 0.90
CA ARG A 32 8.34 5.64 2.22
C ARG A 32 7.23 4.59 2.18
N PHE A 33 6.63 4.35 1.02
CA PHE A 33 5.55 3.38 0.85
C PHE A 33 6.02 2.18 0.03
N PRO A 34 5.51 0.95 0.29
CA PRO A 34 5.92 -0.24 -0.44
C PRO A 34 5.64 -0.13 -1.94
N LYS A 35 6.38 -0.90 -2.74
CA LYS A 35 6.22 -0.91 -4.21
C LYS A 35 4.89 -1.56 -4.61
N PRO A 36 4.04 -0.88 -5.41
CA PRO A 36 2.83 -1.49 -5.93
C PRO A 36 3.16 -2.57 -6.94
N ILE A 37 2.33 -3.60 -6.95
CA ILE A 37 2.20 -4.54 -8.05
C ILE A 37 1.57 -3.76 -9.20
N GLN A 38 2.27 -3.72 -10.33
CA GLN A 38 1.79 -3.08 -11.54
C GLN A 38 1.60 -4.15 -12.62
N PHE A 39 0.48 -4.07 -13.33
CA PHE A 39 0.19 -4.92 -14.46
C PHE A 39 -0.12 -4.04 -15.66
N ASN A 40 0.67 -4.21 -16.73
CA ASN A 40 0.53 -3.45 -17.97
C ASN A 40 0.52 -1.90 -17.77
N GLY A 41 1.39 -1.40 -16.89
CA GLY A 41 1.50 0.03 -16.57
C GLY A 41 0.39 0.59 -15.67
N ARG A 42 -0.54 -0.23 -15.18
CA ARG A 42 -1.55 0.15 -14.19
C ARG A 42 -1.22 -0.44 -12.83
N CYS A 43 -1.44 0.34 -11.77
CA CYS A 43 -1.30 -0.15 -10.40
C CYS A 43 -2.45 -1.09 -10.06
N LEU A 44 -2.10 -2.34 -9.77
CA LEU A 44 -3.03 -3.39 -9.37
C LEU A 44 -3.24 -3.39 -7.85
N GLY A 45 -2.21 -3.01 -7.08
CA GLY A 45 -2.32 -2.86 -5.63
C GLY A 45 -1.06 -3.32 -4.89
N TRP A 46 -1.19 -3.68 -3.63
CA TRP A 46 -0.11 -4.17 -2.78
C TRP A 46 -0.49 -5.50 -2.17
N LYS A 47 0.49 -6.39 -1.95
CA LYS A 47 0.22 -7.60 -1.15
C LYS A 47 -0.17 -7.18 0.26
N ALA A 48 -1.26 -7.75 0.79
CA ALA A 48 -1.68 -7.50 2.16
C ALA A 48 -0.55 -7.79 3.16
N SER A 49 0.21 -8.87 2.97
CA SER A 49 1.39 -9.22 3.78
C SER A 49 2.45 -8.11 3.81
N VAL A 50 2.73 -7.48 2.66
CA VAL A 50 3.73 -6.40 2.55
C VAL A 50 3.21 -5.11 3.17
N PHE A 51 1.92 -4.82 2.95
CA PHE A 51 1.28 -3.66 3.57
C PHE A 51 1.24 -3.76 5.10
N GLN A 52 0.92 -4.94 5.63
CA GLN A 52 0.92 -5.21 7.06
C GLN A 52 2.32 -5.04 7.66
N ALA A 53 3.34 -5.67 7.06
CA ALA A 53 4.72 -5.50 7.52
C ALA A 53 5.15 -4.03 7.55
N TRP A 54 4.74 -3.26 6.53
CA TRP A 54 5.02 -1.83 6.48
C TRP A 54 4.31 -1.04 7.60
N LEU A 55 3.06 -1.38 7.94
CA LEU A 55 2.35 -0.79 9.08
C LEU A 55 3.08 -1.04 10.40
N GLU A 56 3.52 -2.28 10.60
CA GLU A 56 4.30 -2.68 11.78
C GLU A 56 5.63 -1.90 11.85
N GLU A 57 6.32 -1.70 10.72
CA GLU A 57 7.54 -0.86 10.65
C GLU A 57 7.28 0.63 10.95
N GLN A 58 6.08 1.15 10.65
CA GLN A 58 5.71 2.53 11.00
C GLN A 58 5.27 2.70 12.47
N GLY A 59 5.13 1.60 13.24
CA GLY A 59 4.66 1.64 14.62
C GLY A 59 3.19 2.07 14.75
N VAL A 60 2.39 1.86 13.71
CA VAL A 60 0.95 2.09 13.72
C VAL A 60 0.27 0.76 14.07
N ASP A 61 -0.02 0.55 15.36
CA ASP A 61 -0.95 -0.46 15.87
C ASP A 61 -2.38 0.11 15.93
#